data_AF-A0A975TPE3-F1
#
_entry.id   AF-A0A975TPE3-F1
#
_cell.length_a   1.000
_cell.length_b   1.000
_cell.length_c   1.000
_cell.angle_alpha   90.00
_cell.angle_beta   90.00
_cell.angle_gamma   90.00
#
_symmetry.space_group_name_H-M   'P 1'
#
loop_
_entity.id
_entity.type
_entity.pdbx_description
1 polymer ?
#
loop_
_entity_poly.entity_id
_entity_poly.type
_entity_poly.pdbx_seq_one_letter_code
_entity_poly.pdbx_strand_id
1 'polypeptide(L)'
;MRARKERPGRRERRPIEDQTPAAGCGDHDRRQRRGRTVRPTVPRRTPWLADHTVDGTVIVPGTALVDMAIRAGDEAGHSVLDELVIQTPLVLDRPTTVQVTVGPTEPDGHRPVTIHTRHDNNDWTEHATGTPSPNTRTHPPHPTTGHPPKHNRSTSPTSTNA
;
A
#
# COMPACT_ATOMS: atom_id res chain seq x y z
N MET A 1 -70.47 -45.21 -23.13
CA MET A 1 -70.00 -44.99 -21.74
C MET A 1 -69.34 -43.61 -21.65
N ARG A 2 -69.82 -42.75 -20.74
CA ARG A 2 -69.28 -41.40 -20.47
C ARG A 2 -68.21 -41.46 -19.37
N ALA A 3 -67.21 -40.57 -19.43
CA ALA A 3 -66.60 -39.81 -18.33
C ALA A 3 -65.15 -39.42 -18.71
N ARG A 4 -64.54 -38.28 -18.34
CA ARG A 4 -64.91 -37.03 -17.67
C ARG A 4 -63.74 -36.05 -17.96
N LYS A 5 -64.06 -34.78 -18.27
CA LYS A 5 -63.15 -33.61 -18.24
C LYS A 5 -62.88 -33.21 -16.79
N GLU A 6 -61.66 -32.78 -16.42
CA GLU A 6 -61.31 -31.70 -15.45
C GLU A 6 -59.85 -31.21 -15.74
N ARG A 7 -59.61 -30.02 -16.31
CA ARG A 7 -59.38 -28.65 -15.77
C ARG A 7 -58.06 -28.42 -14.98
N PRO A 8 -57.30 -27.31 -15.25
CA PRO A 8 -55.97 -27.06 -14.71
C PRO A 8 -55.97 -26.29 -13.38
N GLY A 9 -55.07 -26.70 -12.47
CA GLY A 9 -54.91 -26.15 -11.11
C GLY A 9 -54.10 -24.86 -11.06
N ARG A 10 -54.55 -23.97 -10.18
CA ARG A 10 -54.31 -22.53 -10.06
C ARG A 10 -53.10 -22.19 -9.18
N ARG A 11 -52.52 -21.02 -9.47
CA ARG A 11 -51.39 -20.32 -8.82
C ARG A 11 -51.39 -20.29 -7.28
N GLU A 12 -50.25 -20.70 -6.73
CA GLU A 12 -49.40 -20.05 -5.71
C GLU A 12 -49.97 -18.85 -4.92
N ARG A 13 -49.97 -18.97 -3.58
CA ARG A 13 -49.54 -17.94 -2.59
C ARG A 13 -49.17 -18.64 -1.27
N ARG A 14 -47.91 -18.57 -0.84
CA ARG A 14 -47.52 -18.80 0.56
C ARG A 14 -47.38 -17.45 1.30
N PRO A 15 -47.52 -17.41 2.64
CA PRO A 15 -47.59 -16.18 3.41
C PRO A 15 -46.23 -15.50 3.52
N ILE A 16 -46.28 -14.17 3.63
CA ILE A 16 -45.19 -13.22 3.77
C ILE A 16 -44.41 -13.52 5.06
N GLU A 17 -43.14 -13.88 4.93
CA GLU A 17 -42.22 -13.96 6.06
C GLU A 17 -41.95 -12.55 6.60
N ASP A 18 -42.07 -12.44 7.92
CA ASP A 18 -41.61 -11.34 8.75
C ASP A 18 -40.09 -11.21 8.62
N GLN A 19 -39.64 -10.28 7.77
CA GLN A 19 -38.23 -9.90 7.64
C GLN A 19 -38.08 -8.41 7.91
N THR A 20 -37.91 -8.09 9.19
CA THR A 20 -37.33 -6.82 9.65
C THR A 20 -35.84 -6.77 9.21
N PRO A 21 -35.31 -5.63 8.73
CA PRO A 21 -34.02 -5.59 8.06
C PRO A 21 -32.86 -5.60 9.04
N ALA A 22 -31.95 -6.56 8.90
CA ALA A 22 -30.61 -6.44 9.46
C ALA A 22 -29.85 -5.39 8.63
N ALA A 23 -29.52 -4.28 9.30
CA ALA A 23 -28.71 -3.20 8.78
C ALA A 23 -27.37 -3.69 8.21
N GLY A 24 -26.94 -3.00 7.14
CA GLY A 24 -25.94 -3.48 6.19
C GLY A 24 -24.53 -3.74 6.74
N CYS A 25 -23.89 -4.70 6.10
CA CYS A 25 -22.44 -4.85 6.03
C CYS A 25 -22.15 -5.80 4.86
N GLY A 26 -21.62 -5.30 3.73
CA GLY A 26 -21.29 -6.21 2.63
C GLY A 26 -21.00 -5.59 1.26
N ASP A 27 -20.22 -4.51 1.18
CA ASP A 27 -19.65 -4.08 -0.12
C ASP A 27 -18.11 -3.93 -0.09
N HIS A 28 -17.49 -3.97 1.10
CA HIS A 28 -16.03 -3.86 1.26
C HIS A 28 -15.27 -5.16 0.95
N ASP A 29 -15.90 -6.33 1.08
CA ASP A 29 -15.23 -7.63 0.93
C ASP A 29 -14.94 -7.98 -0.54
N ARG A 30 -15.81 -7.59 -1.46
CA ARG A 30 -15.66 -7.92 -2.89
C ARG A 30 -14.57 -7.12 -3.58
N ARG A 31 -14.38 -5.86 -3.16
CA ARG A 31 -13.36 -4.95 -3.71
C ARG A 31 -11.95 -5.28 -3.20
N GLN A 32 -11.84 -5.84 -2.00
CA GLN A 32 -10.56 -6.20 -1.37
C GLN A 32 -9.91 -7.47 -1.94
N ARG A 33 -10.69 -8.34 -2.61
CA ARG A 33 -10.19 -9.60 -3.17
C ARG A 33 -9.50 -9.48 -4.53
N ARG A 34 -9.73 -8.40 -5.28
CA ARG A 34 -9.03 -8.14 -6.54
C ARG A 34 -7.91 -7.15 -6.24
N GLY A 35 -6.67 -7.51 -6.57
CA GLY A 35 -5.50 -6.66 -6.32
C GLY A 35 -5.75 -5.20 -6.69
N ARG A 36 -5.29 -4.29 -5.84
CA ARG A 36 -5.49 -2.85 -6.00
C ARG A 36 -4.22 -2.26 -6.59
N THR A 37 -4.35 -1.68 -7.78
CA THR A 37 -3.29 -0.87 -8.38
C THR A 37 -3.41 0.56 -7.89
N VAL A 38 -2.35 1.08 -7.27
CA VAL A 38 -2.23 2.49 -6.92
C VAL A 38 -1.25 3.12 -7.91
N ARG A 39 -1.62 4.25 -8.50
CA ARG A 39 -0.75 5.04 -9.38
C ARG A 39 -0.31 6.29 -8.62
N PRO A 40 0.74 6.22 -7.78
CA PRO A 40 1.20 7.40 -7.07
C PRO A 40 1.67 8.45 -8.08
N THR A 41 1.20 9.68 -7.92
CA THR A 41 1.72 10.81 -8.71
C THR A 41 2.99 11.29 -8.04
N VAL A 42 4.15 11.01 -8.63
CA VAL A 42 5.43 11.57 -8.17
C VAL A 42 5.47 13.05 -8.61
N PRO A 43 5.80 14.01 -7.73
CA PRO A 43 5.91 15.42 -8.11
C PRO A 43 6.91 15.58 -9.27
N ARG A 44 6.56 16.41 -10.27
CA ARG A 44 7.40 16.68 -11.47
C ARG A 44 8.83 17.17 -11.15
N ARG A 45 9.09 17.60 -9.91
CA ARG A 45 10.44 17.84 -9.38
C ARG A 45 10.51 17.37 -7.93
N THR A 46 11.36 16.39 -7.69
CA THR A 46 11.80 15.95 -6.36
C THR A 46 13.30 16.25 -6.27
N PRO A 47 13.72 17.46 -5.83
CA PRO A 47 15.13 17.86 -5.86
C PRO A 47 16.06 16.86 -5.16
N TRP A 48 15.63 16.33 -4.01
CA TRP A 48 16.37 15.31 -3.27
C TRP A 48 16.62 14.02 -4.06
N LEU A 49 15.80 13.73 -5.08
CA LEU A 49 15.96 12.56 -5.93
C LEU A 49 17.08 12.79 -6.96
N ALA A 50 17.23 14.02 -7.46
CA ALA A 50 18.35 14.39 -8.32
C ALA A 50 19.70 14.31 -7.60
N ASP A 51 19.69 14.48 -6.28
CA ASP A 51 20.90 14.36 -5.44
C ASP A 51 21.33 12.90 -5.20
N HIS A 52 20.47 11.90 -5.53
CA HIS A 52 20.81 10.47 -5.43
C HIS A 52 21.35 9.93 -6.77
N THR A 53 22.57 10.34 -7.09
CA THR A 53 23.23 10.01 -8.36
C THR A 53 24.37 9.00 -8.17
N VAL A 54 24.43 7.97 -9.01
CA VAL A 54 25.51 6.98 -9.09
C VAL A 54 26.09 7.03 -10.50
N ASP A 55 27.39 7.26 -10.63
CA ASP A 55 28.10 7.38 -11.92
C ASP A 55 27.39 8.33 -12.92
N GLY A 56 26.88 9.46 -12.42
CA GLY A 56 26.18 10.47 -13.23
C GLY A 56 24.73 10.12 -13.59
N THR A 57 24.21 8.98 -13.13
CA THR A 57 22.84 8.53 -13.36
C THR A 57 21.99 8.66 -12.10
N VAL A 58 20.81 9.28 -12.20
CA VAL A 58 19.86 9.37 -11.09
C VAL A 58 19.22 8.01 -10.85
N ILE A 59 19.40 7.47 -9.65
CA ILE A 59 18.79 6.21 -9.20
C ILE A 59 17.83 6.52 -8.06
N VAL A 60 16.66 5.89 -8.07
CA VAL A 60 15.73 6.01 -6.93
C VAL A 60 16.34 5.29 -5.72
N PRO A 61 16.55 5.96 -4.58
CA PRO A 61 17.10 5.32 -3.41
C PRO A 61 16.15 4.24 -2.88
N GLY A 62 16.70 3.18 -2.30
CA GLY A 62 15.91 2.09 -1.72
C GLY A 62 14.88 2.57 -0.69
N THR A 63 15.18 3.63 0.07
CA THR A 63 14.25 4.23 1.03
C THR A 63 13.01 4.83 0.36
N ALA A 64 13.14 5.38 -0.85
CA ALA A 64 11.99 5.88 -1.60
C ALA A 64 11.11 4.73 -2.10
N LEU A 65 11.70 3.59 -2.44
CA LEU A 65 10.95 2.36 -2.77
C LEU A 65 10.18 1.83 -1.55
N VAL A 66 10.80 1.85 -0.37
CA VAL A 66 10.14 1.52 0.91
C VAL A 66 8.94 2.43 1.17
N ASP A 67 9.11 3.74 1.04
CA ASP A 67 8.02 4.71 1.26
C ASP A 67 6.86 4.48 0.27
N MET A 68 7.16 4.20 -0.99
CA MET A 68 6.16 3.86 -2.00
C MET A 68 5.39 2.57 -1.65
N ALA A 69 6.10 1.53 -1.21
CA ALA A 69 5.50 0.27 -0.79
C ALA A 69 4.60 0.44 0.46
N ILE A 70 5.08 1.15 1.48
CA ILE A 70 4.31 1.45 2.70
C ILE A 70 3.06 2.26 2.35
N ARG A 71 3.20 3.28 1.50
CA ARG A 71 2.06 4.12 1.10
C ARG A 71 0.99 3.31 0.36
N ALA A 72 1.39 2.42 -0.54
CA ALA A 72 0.44 1.54 -1.23
C ALA A 72 -0.20 0.51 -0.28
N GLY A 73 0.59 -0.04 0.65
CA GLY A 73 0.13 -0.94 1.70
C GLY A 73 -0.89 -0.26 2.63
N ASP A 74 -0.62 0.98 3.05
CA ASP A 74 -1.54 1.81 3.86
C ASP A 74 -2.90 2.00 3.17
N GLU A 75 -2.92 2.24 1.86
CA GLU A 75 -4.18 2.28 1.09
C GLU A 75 -4.95 0.95 1.09
N ALA A 76 -4.28 -0.17 1.37
CA ALA A 76 -4.86 -1.50 1.50
C ALA A 76 -5.07 -1.95 2.96
N GLY A 77 -4.74 -1.13 3.96
CA GLY A 77 -4.81 -1.48 5.39
C GLY A 77 -3.60 -2.26 5.93
N HIS A 78 -2.52 -2.36 5.16
CA HIS A 78 -1.27 -3.04 5.48
C HIS A 78 -0.10 -2.03 5.53
N SER A 79 -0.08 -1.17 6.55
CA SER A 79 0.86 -0.04 6.64
C SER A 79 2.23 -0.36 7.25
N VAL A 80 2.52 -1.63 7.57
CA VAL A 80 3.85 -2.08 7.97
C VAL A 80 4.47 -2.86 6.82
N LEU A 81 5.74 -2.65 6.53
CA LEU A 81 6.48 -3.40 5.52
C LEU A 81 7.44 -4.36 6.23
N ASP A 82 7.20 -5.67 6.10
CA ASP A 82 8.03 -6.69 6.75
C ASP A 82 9.30 -6.94 5.95
N GLU A 83 9.18 -7.00 4.63
CA GLU A 83 10.29 -7.24 3.70
C GLU A 83 10.07 -6.48 2.39
N LEU A 84 11.18 -6.01 1.82
CA LEU A 84 11.24 -5.50 0.45
C LEU A 84 12.52 -6.00 -0.21
N VAL A 85 12.35 -6.76 -1.28
CA VAL A 85 13.45 -7.24 -2.13
C VAL A 85 13.54 -6.35 -3.36
N ILE A 86 14.66 -5.64 -3.50
CA ILE A 86 14.97 -4.83 -4.67
C ILE A 86 15.74 -5.71 -5.66
N GLN A 87 15.13 -5.99 -6.81
CA GLN A 87 15.68 -6.88 -7.84
C GLN A 87 16.54 -6.10 -8.83
N THR A 88 16.08 -4.93 -9.25
CA THR A 88 16.77 -4.07 -10.22
C THR A 88 16.68 -2.61 -9.81
N PRO A 89 17.74 -1.80 -10.00
CA PRO A 89 17.69 -0.37 -9.75
C PRO A 89 16.62 0.33 -10.60
N LEU A 90 15.91 1.28 -10.02
CA LEU A 90 14.99 2.15 -10.75
C LEU A 90 15.75 3.42 -11.17
N VAL A 91 15.96 3.57 -12.48
CA VAL A 91 16.73 4.66 -13.09
C VAL A 91 15.80 5.74 -13.63
N LEU A 92 16.14 7.01 -13.43
CA LEU A 92 15.37 8.17 -13.88
C LEU A 92 16.13 8.99 -14.94
N ASP A 93 16.42 8.37 -16.07
CA ASP A 93 17.09 8.98 -17.23
C ASP A 93 16.12 9.61 -18.24
N ARG A 94 14.84 9.21 -18.18
CA ARG A 94 13.76 9.65 -19.08
C ARG A 94 12.40 9.68 -18.36
N PRO A 95 11.35 10.26 -18.97
CA PRO A 95 10.01 10.24 -18.41
C PRO A 95 9.56 8.82 -18.05
N THR A 96 9.27 8.60 -16.77
CA THR A 96 9.03 7.27 -16.20
C THR A 96 7.69 7.25 -15.49
N THR A 97 6.83 6.30 -15.87
CA THR A 97 5.60 5.99 -15.14
C THR A 97 5.92 4.95 -14.07
N VAL A 98 5.56 5.24 -12.81
CA VAL A 98 5.70 4.30 -11.69
C VAL A 98 4.32 3.74 -11.35
N GLN A 99 4.26 2.44 -11.11
CA GLN A 99 3.08 1.74 -10.64
C GLN A 99 3.43 0.92 -9.41
N VAL A 100 2.62 1.04 -8.36
CA VAL A 100 2.74 0.20 -7.17
C VAL A 100 1.46 -0.61 -7.03
N THR A 101 1.59 -1.93 -7.00
CA THR A 101 0.46 -2.84 -7.00
C THR A 101 0.44 -3.61 -5.71
N VAL A 102 -0.67 -3.56 -4.98
CA VAL A 102 -0.91 -4.48 -3.86
C VAL A 102 -1.79 -5.62 -4.38
N GLY A 103 -1.23 -6.82 -4.34
CA GLY A 103 -1.87 -8.04 -4.82
C GLY A 103 -3.09 -8.47 -4.00
N PRO A 104 -3.81 -9.49 -4.49
CA PRO A 104 -4.83 -10.15 -3.68
C PRO A 104 -4.20 -10.78 -2.43
N THR A 105 -5.03 -11.12 -1.45
CA THR A 105 -4.58 -11.95 -0.33
C THR A 105 -4.20 -13.33 -0.83
N GLU A 106 -2.99 -13.76 -0.48
CA GLU A 106 -2.47 -15.10 -0.73
C GLU A 106 -2.96 -16.12 0.32
N PRO A 107 -2.83 -17.44 0.07
CA PRO A 107 -3.37 -18.48 0.95
C PRO A 107 -2.88 -18.44 2.41
N ASP A 108 -1.68 -17.93 2.63
CA ASP A 108 -1.07 -17.74 3.95
C ASP A 108 -1.44 -16.40 4.62
N GLY A 109 -2.27 -15.59 3.95
CA GLY A 109 -2.83 -14.35 4.48
C GLY A 109 -2.04 -13.08 4.15
N HIS A 110 -0.87 -13.17 3.51
CA HIS A 110 -0.13 -11.97 3.11
C HIS A 110 -0.65 -11.38 1.80
N ARG A 111 -0.25 -10.14 1.47
CA ARG A 111 -0.62 -9.45 0.23
C ARG A 111 0.64 -8.90 -0.43
N PRO A 112 1.17 -9.49 -1.51
CA PRO A 112 2.42 -9.00 -2.09
C PRO A 112 2.26 -7.56 -2.59
N VAL A 113 3.30 -6.74 -2.40
CA VAL A 113 3.41 -5.43 -3.05
C VAL A 113 4.51 -5.48 -4.11
N THR A 114 4.23 -4.95 -5.29
CA THR A 114 5.20 -4.89 -6.39
C THR A 114 5.34 -3.46 -6.91
N ILE A 115 6.56 -3.08 -7.28
CA ILE A 115 6.89 -1.78 -7.85
C ILE A 115 7.37 -1.99 -9.28
N HIS A 116 6.61 -1.47 -10.23
CA HIS A 116 6.95 -1.51 -11.65
C HIS A 116 7.17 -0.12 -12.19
N THR A 117 8.04 0.00 -13.18
CA THR A 117 8.09 1.20 -14.01
C THR A 117 7.92 0.90 -15.48
N ARG A 118 7.52 1.93 -16.20
CA ARG A 118 7.43 1.93 -17.66
C ARG A 118 7.93 3.24 -18.20
N HIS A 119 8.85 3.17 -19.15
CA HIS A 119 9.29 4.31 -19.92
C HIS A 119 8.47 4.38 -21.21
N ASP A 120 7.81 5.51 -21.46
CA ASP A 120 6.92 5.71 -22.61
C ASP A 120 5.90 4.57 -22.77
N ASN A 121 5.95 3.86 -23.90
CA ASN A 121 5.11 2.72 -24.27
C ASN A 121 5.87 1.38 -24.28
N ASN A 122 7.00 1.30 -23.58
CA ASN A 122 7.75 0.04 -23.43
C ASN A 122 7.04 -0.95 -22.49
N ASP A 123 7.62 -2.13 -22.30
CA ASP A 123 7.15 -3.09 -21.30
C ASP A 123 7.39 -2.60 -19.87
N TRP A 124 6.60 -3.13 -18.94
CA TRP A 124 6.78 -2.88 -17.51
C TRP A 124 8.02 -3.62 -17.00
N THR A 125 8.87 -2.93 -16.25
CA THR A 125 10.02 -3.50 -15.54
C THR A 125 9.71 -3.59 -14.06
N GLU A 126 9.92 -4.75 -13.44
CA GLU A 126 9.82 -4.94 -11.98
C GLU A 126 11.12 -4.52 -11.30
N HIS A 127 10.99 -3.67 -10.28
CA HIS A 127 12.14 -3.18 -9.52
C HIS A 127 12.18 -3.78 -8.12
N ALA A 128 11.01 -3.98 -7.51
CA ALA A 128 10.94 -4.52 -6.17
C ALA A 128 9.64 -5.31 -5.94
N THR A 129 9.75 -6.31 -5.08
CA THR A 129 8.62 -7.05 -4.51
C THR A 129 8.75 -7.06 -2.99
N GLY A 130 7.63 -7.11 -2.27
CA GLY A 130 7.66 -7.08 -0.82
C GLY A 130 6.39 -7.58 -0.15
N THR A 131 6.44 -7.63 1.16
CA THR A 131 5.38 -8.21 2.00
C THR A 131 4.92 -7.18 3.04
N PRO A 132 3.80 -6.47 2.80
CA PRO A 132 3.17 -5.59 3.75
C PRO A 132 2.25 -6.34 4.73
N SER A 133 2.30 -5.95 5.99
CA SER A 133 1.50 -6.48 7.08
C SER A 133 0.60 -5.39 7.70
N PRO A 134 -0.54 -5.79 8.32
CA PRO A 134 -1.36 -4.86 9.07
C PRO A 134 -0.58 -4.26 10.24
N ASN A 135 -0.80 -2.98 10.53
CA ASN A 135 -0.27 -2.38 11.75
C ASN A 135 -1.05 -2.88 12.97
N THR A 136 -0.64 -4.02 13.52
CA THR A 136 -1.19 -4.59 14.76
C THR A 136 -0.56 -3.98 16.02
N ARG A 137 0.32 -2.99 15.86
CA ARG A 137 1.10 -2.42 16.96
C ARG A 137 0.20 -1.64 17.91
N THR A 138 -0.30 -2.32 18.93
CA THR A 138 -0.67 -1.69 20.20
C THR A 138 0.63 -1.36 20.92
N HIS A 139 1.14 -0.15 20.75
CA HIS A 139 2.30 0.30 21.53
C HIS A 139 1.81 0.55 22.97
N PRO A 140 2.20 -0.26 24.00
CA PRO A 140 1.92 0.10 25.38
C PRO A 140 2.53 1.47 25.66
N PRO A 141 1.90 2.40 26.39
CA PRO A 141 2.43 3.75 26.54
C PRO A 141 3.90 3.70 26.96
N HIS A 142 4.82 4.17 26.08
CA HIS A 142 6.21 4.32 26.51
C HIS A 142 6.22 5.49 27.49
N PRO A 143 6.80 5.35 28.68
CA PRO A 143 7.17 6.52 29.45
C PRO A 143 8.12 7.33 28.57
N THR A 144 7.73 8.54 28.19
CA THR A 144 8.60 9.50 27.51
C THR A 144 9.71 9.86 28.47
N THR A 145 10.77 9.06 28.51
CA THR A 145 12.02 9.45 29.14
C THR A 145 12.57 10.59 28.28
N GLY A 146 12.41 11.83 28.78
CA GLY A 146 12.83 13.03 28.09
C GLY A 146 14.26 12.89 27.59
N HIS A 147 14.45 13.16 26.29
CA HIS A 147 15.77 13.17 25.68
C HIS A 147 16.69 14.11 26.50
N PRO A 148 17.91 13.69 26.88
CA PRO A 148 18.80 14.60 27.60
C PRO A 148 19.07 15.81 26.69
N PRO A 149 19.02 17.05 27.21
CA PRO A 149 19.35 18.22 26.41
C PRO A 149 20.78 18.06 25.90
N LYS A 150 20.96 18.23 24.59
CA LYS A 150 22.27 18.22 23.94
C LYS A 150 23.14 19.27 24.65
N HIS A 151 24.23 18.83 25.27
CA HIS A 151 25.16 19.72 25.97
C HIS A 151 25.68 20.73 24.95
N ASN A 152 25.40 22.01 25.18
CA ASN A 152 26.09 23.07 24.45
C ASN A 152 27.56 23.03 24.86
N ARG A 153 28.45 22.80 23.90
CA ARG A 153 29.89 22.93 24.16
C ARG A 153 30.17 24.43 24.30
N SER A 154 30.15 24.94 25.53
CA SER A 154 30.70 26.26 25.85
C SER A 154 32.20 26.23 25.52
N THR A 155 32.58 26.79 24.38
CA THR A 155 33.98 27.10 24.10
C THR A 155 34.32 28.39 24.83
N SER A 156 35.06 28.30 25.94
CA SER A 156 35.76 29.46 26.51
C SER A 156 36.94 29.82 25.60
N PRO A 157 37.12 31.09 25.18
CA PRO A 157 38.43 31.53 24.75
C PRO A 157 39.26 32.02 25.94
N THR A 158 40.44 31.44 26.00
CA THR A 158 41.69 31.75 26.70
C THR A 158 41.90 33.19 27.16
N SER A 159 42.30 33.30 28.43
CA SER A 159 42.96 34.47 29.03
C SER A 159 44.27 34.77 28.28
N THR A 160 44.40 35.99 27.75
CA THR A 160 45.69 36.56 27.35
C THR A 160 45.95 37.79 28.22
N ASN A 161 47.01 37.69 29.02
CA ASN A 161 47.62 38.77 29.79
C ASN A 161 47.97 39.99 28.93
N ALA A 162 47.87 41.17 29.53
CA ALA A 162 48.77 42.29 29.30
C ALA A 162 49.13 42.90 30.66
#